data_AF-A0A838QV96-F1
#
_entry.id   AF-A0A838QV96-F1
#
_cell.length_a   1.000
_cell.length_b   1.000
_cell.length_c   1.000
_cell.angle_alpha   90.00
_cell.angle_beta   90.00
_cell.angle_gamma   90.00
#
_symmetry.space_group_name_H-M   'P 1'
#
loop_
_entity.id
_entity.type
_entity.pdbx_description
1 polymer ?
#
loop_
_entity_poly.entity_id
_entity_poly.type
_entity_poly.pdbx_seq_one_letter_code
_entity_poly.pdbx_strand_id
1 'polypeptide(L)' 'MSPLVLILVVILILSLAGGGYGHRRGNNALAGGGGIVGLILIILLILILMGRIQL' A
#
# COMPACT_ATOMS: atom_id res chain seq x y z
N MET A 1 8.04 -1.24 -16.75
CA MET A 1 7.11 -1.46 -15.62
C MET A 1 5.77 -1.89 -16.20
N SER A 2 5.21 -3.01 -15.78
CA SER A 2 3.90 -3.42 -16.28
C SER A 2 2.81 -2.47 -15.74
N PRO A 3 1.68 -2.29 -16.45
CA PRO A 3 0.55 -1.50 -15.95
C PRO A 3 0.07 -1.94 -14.56
N LEU A 4 0.20 -3.22 -14.25
CA LEU A 4 -0.14 -3.79 -12.93
C LEU A 4 0.74 -3.27 -11.80
N VAL A 5 2.05 -3.13 -12.04
CA VAL A 5 2.97 -2.56 -11.04
C VAL A 5 2.64 -1.09 -10.77
N LEU A 6 2.27 -0.33 -11.81
CA LEU A 6 1.84 1.06 -11.64
C LEU A 6 0.58 1.15 -10.78
N ILE A 7 -0.44 0.32 -11.07
CA ILE A 7 -1.68 0.26 -10.28
C ILE A 7 -1.37 -0.07 -8.82
N LEU A 8 -0.50 -1.05 -8.58
CA LEU A 8 -0.09 -1.45 -7.23
C LEU A 8 0.56 -0.29 -6.46
N VAL A 9 1.44 0.47 -7.11
CA VAL A 9 2.07 1.66 -6.51
C VAL A 9 1.04 2.74 -6.19
N VAL A 10 0.06 2.98 -7.07
CA VAL A 10 -1.01 3.96 -6.81
C VAL A 10 -1.84 3.55 -5.58
N ILE A 11 -2.25 2.28 -5.50
CA ILE A 11 -3.02 1.77 -4.35
C ILE A 11 -2.20 1.86 -3.06
N LEU A 12 -0.89 1.57 -3.12
CA LEU A 12 0.02 1.71 -1.99
C LEU A 12 0.02 3.15 -1.44
N ILE A 13 0.18 4.14 -2.31
CA ILE A 13 0.19 5.55 -1.92
C ILE A 13 -1.14 5.95 -1.28
N LEU A 14 -2.26 5.56 -1.89
CA LEU A 14 -3.59 5.85 -1.36
C LEU A 14 -3.83 5.19 0.01
N SER A 15 -3.34 3.96 0.19
CA SER A 15 -3.48 3.22 1.45
C SER A 15 -2.69 3.88 2.59
N LEU A 16 -1.43 4.26 2.34
CA LEU A 16 -0.59 4.97 3.32
C LEU A 16 -1.14 6.36 3.65
N ALA A 17 -1.55 7.13 2.63
CA ALA A 17 -2.14 8.44 2.81
C ALA A 17 -3.48 8.36 3.56
N GLY A 18 -4.30 7.36 3.25
CA GLY A 18 -5.54 7.06 3.95
C GLY A 18 -5.31 6.69 5.42
N GLY A 19 -4.29 5.88 5.71
CA GLY A 19 -3.87 5.55 7.07
C GLY A 19 -3.46 6.79 7.88
N GLY A 20 -2.60 7.63 7.30
CA GLY A 20 -2.17 8.89 7.92
C GLY A 20 -3.32 9.88 8.16
N TYR A 21 -4.24 9.97 7.20
CA TYR A 21 -5.45 10.78 7.33
C TYR A 21 -6.38 10.24 8.43
N GLY A 22 -6.57 8.91 8.48
CA GLY A 22 -7.32 8.23 9.53
C GLY A 22 -6.76 8.54 10.92
N HIS A 23 -5.43 8.47 11.06
CA HIS A 23 -4.75 8.78 12.31
C HIS A 23 -5.01 10.23 12.75
N ARG A 24 -4.90 11.20 11.84
CA ARG A 24 -5.17 12.63 12.13
C ARG A 24 -6.62 12.91 12.50
N ARG A 25 -7.58 12.13 12.01
CA ARG A 25 -9.01 12.30 12.31
C ARG A 25 -9.50 11.46 13.49
N GLY A 26 -8.63 10.74 14.19
CA GLY A 26 -9.03 9.81 15.25
C GLY A 26 -9.88 8.64 14.74
N ASN A 27 -9.87 8.36 13.43
CA ASN A 27 -10.56 7.22 12.85
C ASN A 27 -9.62 6.01 12.84
N ASN A 28 -9.66 5.27 13.94
CA ASN A 28 -8.81 4.11 14.18
C ASN A 28 -8.97 3.00 13.12
N ALA A 29 -10.17 2.82 12.57
CA ALA A 29 -10.42 1.83 11.53
C ALA A 29 -9.68 2.20 10.23
N LEU A 30 -9.74 3.46 9.83
CA LEU A 30 -9.04 3.95 8.64
C LEU A 30 -7.53 4.01 8.86
N ALA A 31 -7.09 4.41 10.06
CA ALA A 31 -5.69 4.47 10.44
C ALA A 31 -5.03 3.08 10.42
N GLY A 32 -5.65 2.11 11.10
CA GLY A 32 -5.18 0.73 11.16
C GLY A 32 -5.31 0.06 9.80
N GLY A 33 -6.45 0.19 9.14
CA GLY A 33 -6.68 -0.41 7.82
C GLY A 33 -5.70 0.10 6.76
N GLY A 34 -5.48 1.41 6.68
CA GLY A 34 -4.50 2.01 5.76
C GLY A 34 -3.06 1.62 6.09
N GLY A 35 -2.71 1.53 7.37
CA GLY A 35 -1.37 1.10 7.80
C GLY A 35 -1.08 -0.37 7.44
N ILE A 36 -2.00 -1.28 7.77
CA ILE A 36 -1.84 -2.72 7.51
C ILE A 36 -1.82 -3.00 6.00
N VAL A 37 -2.78 -2.45 5.25
CA VAL A 37 -2.85 -2.65 3.79
C VAL A 37 -1.62 -2.03 3.12
N GLY A 38 -1.19 -0.84 3.54
CA GLY A 38 0.02 -0.20 3.03
C GLY A 38 1.26 -1.07 3.25
N LEU A 39 1.41 -1.66 4.43
CA LEU A 39 2.53 -2.56 4.74
C LEU A 39 2.54 -3.82 3.84
N ILE A 40 1.38 -4.44 3.63
CA ILE A 40 1.25 -5.59 2.71
C ILE A 40 1.67 -5.20 1.30
N LEU A 41 1.20 -4.05 0.80
CA LEU A 41 1.51 -3.59 -0.54
C LEU A 41 3.00 -3.25 -0.73
N ILE A 42 3.67 -2.73 0.31
CA ILE A 42 5.14 -2.54 0.30
C ILE A 42 5.85 -3.87 0.12
N ILE A 43 5.46 -4.89 0.90
CA ILE A 43 6.08 -6.21 0.83
C ILE A 43 5.91 -6.80 -0.59
N LEU A 44 4.69 -6.73 -1.14
CA LEU A 44 4.43 -7.21 -2.50
C LEU A 44 5.27 -6.48 -3.54
N LEU A 45 5.36 -5.14 -3.44
CA LEU A 45 6.19 -4.35 -4.35
C LEU A 45 7.66 -4.77 -4.29
N ILE A 46 8.22 -4.96 -3.09
CA ILE A 46 9.60 -5.41 -2.91
C ILE A 46 9.81 -6.79 -3.56
N LEU A 47 8.90 -7.74 -3.33
CA LEU A 47 8.99 -9.08 -3.91
C LEU A 47 8.93 -9.05 -5.44
N ILE A 48 8.09 -8.20 -6.02
CA ILE A 48 8.01 -7.99 -7.48
C ILE A 48 9.32 -7.39 -8.01
N LEU A 49 9.85 -6.36 -7.35
CA LEU A 49 11.10 -5.70 -7.76
C LEU A 49 12.32 -6.62 -7.63
N MET A 50 12.32 -7.54 -6.66
CA MET A 50 13.33 -8.59 -6.52
C MET A 50 13.14 -9.75 -7.52
N GLY A 51 12.12 -9.71 -8.37
CA GLY A 51 11.79 -10.79 -9.31
C GLY A 51 11.32 -12.08 -8.63
N ARG A 52 10.92 -12.01 -7.35
CA ARG A 52 10.36 -13.16 -6.61
C ARG A 52 8.88 -13.40 -6.95
N ILE A 53 8.20 -12.40 -7.48
CA ILE A 53 6.84 -12.47 -8.01
C ILE A 53 6.85 -11.92 -9.44
N GLN A 54 6.31 -12.71 -10.38
CA GLN A 54 6.11 -12.28 -11.77
C GLN A 54 4.63 -11.92 -11.96
N LEU A 55 4.37 -10.78 -12.60
CA LEU A 55 3.06 -10.21 -12.88
C LEU A 55 2.88 -9.96 -14.37
#